data_AF-A0A256W6Z2-F1
#
_entry.id   AF-A0A256W6Z2-F1
#
_cell.length_a   1.000
_cell.length_b   1.000
_cell.length_c   1.000
_cell.angle_alpha   90.00
_cell.angle_beta   90.00
_cell.angle_gamma   90.00
#
_symmetry.space_group_name_H-M   'P 1'
#
loop_
_entity.id
_entity.type
_entity.pdbx_description
1 polymer ?
#
loop_
_entity_poly.entity_id
_entity_poly.type
_entity_poly.pdbx_seq_one_letter_code
_entity_poly.pdbx_strand_id
1 'polypeptide(L)'
;MIKMMIAFFKDYFKYKKEIDKQSKWIEQYAEKKNYDVNPNKMIATNLKIWLSEMEGIYSKRFCPCFDPSGGKENDKAMICPCKYIDDEIEEYGTCHCALFGKKDLSKEDWKKSGKRLMKEYRIPLNIKGNTLDTRGMQIDKHRGLPIPDASHQLKNTLLNHKAKELDVIVATEQEVFNLEKIAKYKGYSYSTTKNSDSHTVKLGF
;
A
#
# COMPACT_ATOMS: atom_id res chain seq x y z
N MET A 1 -9.53 -10.05 -15.30
CA MET A 1 -10.69 -9.63 -14.49
C MET A 1 -11.14 -10.69 -13.49
N ILE A 2 -11.45 -11.92 -13.91
CA ILE A 2 -11.94 -13.01 -13.02
C ILE A 2 -10.99 -13.29 -11.83
N LYS A 3 -9.68 -13.45 -12.06
CA LYS A 3 -8.70 -13.71 -10.99
C LYS A 3 -8.66 -12.63 -9.91
N MET A 4 -8.75 -11.35 -10.31
CA MET A 4 -8.78 -10.23 -9.36
C MET A 4 -10.04 -10.26 -8.50
N MET A 5 -11.19 -10.63 -9.08
CA MET A 5 -12.43 -10.76 -8.31
C MET A 5 -12.35 -11.93 -7.32
N ILE A 6 -11.79 -13.08 -7.72
CA ILE A 6 -11.57 -14.22 -6.82
C ILE A 6 -10.66 -13.82 -5.65
N ALA A 7 -9.55 -13.15 -5.92
CA ALA A 7 -8.64 -12.66 -4.88
C ALA A 7 -9.35 -11.66 -3.95
N PHE A 8 -10.10 -10.71 -4.51
CA PHE A 8 -10.88 -9.74 -3.75
C PHE A 8 -11.86 -10.41 -2.79
N PHE A 9 -12.69 -11.35 -3.27
CA PHE A 9 -13.67 -12.01 -2.41
C PHE A 9 -13.01 -12.89 -1.36
N LYS A 10 -11.92 -13.58 -1.69
CA LYS A 10 -11.12 -14.34 -0.71
C LYS A 10 -10.65 -13.44 0.43
N ASP A 11 -10.07 -12.27 0.11
CA ASP A 11 -9.61 -11.33 1.11
C ASP A 11 -10.76 -10.68 1.88
N TYR A 12 -11.87 -10.35 1.20
CA TYR A 12 -13.08 -9.83 1.85
C TYR A 12 -13.61 -10.77 2.93
N PHE A 13 -13.72 -12.08 2.63
CA PHE A 13 -14.16 -13.05 3.62
C PHE A 13 -13.13 -13.28 4.72
N LYS A 14 -11.83 -13.29 4.38
CA LYS A 14 -10.73 -13.42 5.35
C LYS A 14 -10.73 -12.28 6.38
N TYR A 15 -10.94 -11.04 5.93
CA TYR A 15 -10.83 -9.83 6.76
C TYR A 15 -12.18 -9.25 7.18
N LYS A 16 -13.27 -10.02 7.11
CA LYS A 16 -14.64 -9.51 7.34
C LYS A 16 -14.77 -8.73 8.66
N LYS A 17 -14.24 -9.28 9.76
CA LYS A 17 -14.31 -8.67 11.09
C LYS A 17 -13.50 -7.38 11.16
N GLU A 18 -12.32 -7.38 10.57
CA GLU A 18 -11.42 -6.23 10.52
C GLU A 18 -12.01 -5.13 9.63
N ILE A 19 -12.64 -5.48 8.51
CA ILE A 19 -13.36 -4.53 7.63
C ILE A 19 -14.46 -3.80 8.41
N ASP A 20 -15.22 -4.48 9.27
CA ASP A 20 -16.24 -3.84 10.11
C ASP A 20 -15.61 -2.87 11.12
N LYS A 21 -14.50 -3.27 11.76
CA LYS A 21 -13.71 -2.41 12.65
C LYS A 21 -13.21 -1.16 11.90
N GLN A 22 -12.62 -1.33 10.71
CA GLN A 22 -12.13 -0.21 9.92
C GLN A 22 -13.27 0.69 9.46
N SER A 23 -14.43 0.13 9.08
CA SER A 23 -15.59 0.93 8.63
C SER A 23 -16.06 1.88 9.73
N LYS A 24 -16.25 1.38 10.96
CA LYS A 24 -16.63 2.23 12.10
C LYS A 24 -15.64 3.36 12.36
N TRP A 25 -14.34 3.05 12.34
CA TRP A 25 -13.32 4.06 12.54
C TRP A 25 -13.27 5.09 11.40
N ILE A 26 -13.37 4.65 10.14
CA ILE A 26 -13.40 5.51 8.96
C ILE A 26 -14.59 6.47 9.02
N GLU A 27 -15.79 5.95 9.32
CA GLU A 27 -17.03 6.74 9.41
C GLU A 27 -16.92 7.80 10.50
N GLN A 28 -16.47 7.42 11.70
CA GLN A 28 -16.27 8.36 12.82
C GLN A 28 -15.25 9.46 12.49
N TYR A 29 -14.14 9.10 11.82
CA TYR A 29 -13.12 10.07 11.46
C TYR A 29 -13.61 11.01 10.35
N ALA A 30 -14.28 10.47 9.32
CA ALA A 30 -14.86 11.24 8.23
C ALA A 30 -15.90 12.25 8.74
N GLU A 31 -16.79 11.83 9.64
CA GLU A 31 -17.79 12.70 10.27
C GLU A 31 -17.11 13.83 11.06
N LYS A 32 -16.15 13.48 11.94
CA LYS A 32 -15.43 14.45 12.77
C LYS A 32 -14.69 15.51 11.95
N LYS A 33 -14.13 15.12 10.80
CA LYS A 33 -13.36 16.01 9.92
C LYS A 33 -14.19 16.67 8.83
N ASN A 34 -15.48 16.35 8.73
CA ASN A 34 -16.33 16.73 7.62
C ASN A 34 -15.72 16.34 6.26
N TYR A 35 -15.33 15.08 6.13
CA TYR A 35 -14.81 14.47 4.89
C TYR A 35 -15.79 13.46 4.33
N ASP A 36 -15.70 13.22 3.03
CA ASP A 36 -16.39 12.12 2.37
C ASP A 36 -15.48 10.89 2.29
N VAL A 37 -16.08 9.71 2.39
CA VAL A 37 -15.39 8.44 2.13
C VAL A 37 -15.54 8.10 0.65
N ASN A 38 -14.52 7.47 0.06
CA ASN A 38 -14.55 7.09 -1.35
C ASN A 38 -15.85 6.35 -1.73
N PRO A 39 -16.64 6.87 -2.70
CA PRO A 39 -17.92 6.30 -3.06
C PRO A 39 -17.79 4.96 -3.80
N ASN A 40 -16.60 4.62 -4.30
CA ASN A 40 -16.35 3.31 -4.88
C ASN A 40 -16.14 2.27 -3.77
N LYS A 41 -17.18 1.48 -3.52
CA LYS A 41 -17.20 0.43 -2.48
C LYS A 41 -16.05 -0.58 -2.61
N MET A 42 -15.63 -0.94 -3.82
CA MET A 42 -14.54 -1.90 -4.02
C MET A 42 -13.19 -1.29 -3.61
N ILE A 43 -12.93 -0.04 -3.97
CA ILE A 43 -11.72 0.70 -3.56
C ILE A 43 -11.72 0.87 -2.03
N ALA A 44 -12.81 1.39 -1.46
CA ALA A 44 -12.93 1.59 -0.02
C ALA A 44 -12.75 0.27 0.76
N THR A 45 -13.30 -0.84 0.26
CA THR A 45 -13.14 -2.16 0.88
C THR A 45 -11.71 -2.68 0.79
N ASN A 46 -11.03 -2.51 -0.33
CA ASN A 46 -9.62 -2.87 -0.46
C ASN A 46 -8.74 -2.07 0.51
N LEU A 47 -8.98 -0.76 0.65
CA LEU A 47 -8.24 0.07 1.59
C LEU A 47 -8.48 -0.37 3.04
N LYS A 48 -9.70 -0.77 3.40
CA LYS A 48 -10.00 -1.37 4.70
C LYS A 48 -9.24 -2.67 4.94
N ILE A 49 -9.16 -3.53 3.93
CA ILE A 49 -8.37 -4.77 4.00
C ILE A 49 -6.90 -4.42 4.20
N TRP A 50 -6.33 -3.53 3.40
CA TRP A 50 -4.91 -3.19 3.47
C TRP A 50 -4.54 -2.47 4.77
N LEU A 51 -5.41 -1.61 5.31
CA LEU A 51 -5.23 -1.04 6.67
C LEU A 51 -5.17 -2.14 7.74
N SER A 52 -5.96 -3.19 7.57
CA SER A 52 -5.98 -4.35 8.48
C SER A 52 -4.74 -5.22 8.32
N GLU A 53 -4.23 -5.36 7.09
CA GLU A 53 -2.93 -6.00 6.83
C GLU A 53 -1.80 -5.21 7.50
N MET A 54 -1.79 -3.88 7.39
CA MET A 54 -0.80 -3.03 8.05
C MET A 54 -0.83 -3.21 9.58
N GLU A 55 -2.02 -3.23 10.19
CA GLU A 55 -2.16 -3.54 11.62
C GLU A 55 -1.63 -4.95 11.95
N GLY A 56 -1.87 -5.94 11.09
CA GLY A 56 -1.40 -7.31 11.29
C GLY A 56 0.12 -7.48 11.13
N ILE A 57 0.73 -6.80 10.16
CA ILE A 57 2.16 -6.91 9.84
C ILE A 57 3.02 -6.10 10.81
N TYR A 58 2.59 -4.87 11.13
CA TYR A 58 3.41 -3.89 11.85
C TYR A 58 2.83 -3.48 13.21
N SER A 59 1.71 -4.07 13.64
CA SER A 59 1.01 -3.73 14.89
C SER A 59 0.53 -2.27 14.96
N LYS A 60 0.54 -1.57 13.83
CA LYS A 60 0.13 -0.18 13.68
C LYS A 60 -0.61 -0.02 12.36
N ARG A 61 -1.60 0.87 12.34
CA ARG A 61 -2.37 1.17 11.14
C ARG A 61 -1.62 2.14 10.24
N PHE A 62 -0.51 1.71 9.64
CA PHE A 62 0.20 2.53 8.66
C PHE A 62 -0.68 2.83 7.43
N CYS A 63 -0.42 3.95 6.76
CA CYS A 63 -1.02 4.25 5.47
C CYS A 63 -0.75 3.10 4.50
N PRO A 64 -1.76 2.48 3.89
CA PRO A 64 -1.58 1.27 3.09
C PRO A 64 -0.92 1.55 1.73
N CYS A 65 -0.58 2.80 1.44
CA CYS A 65 0.05 3.24 0.19
C CYS A 65 1.57 3.35 0.27
N PHE A 66 2.15 3.20 1.46
CA PHE A 66 3.58 3.31 1.70
C PHE A 66 4.03 2.29 2.75
N ASP A 67 5.17 1.65 2.49
CA ASP A 67 5.88 0.86 3.48
C ASP A 67 6.41 1.74 4.63
N PRO A 68 6.49 1.23 5.87
CA PRO A 68 7.13 1.94 6.97
C PRO A 68 8.57 2.33 6.66
N SER A 69 8.95 3.54 7.04
CA SER A 69 10.25 4.15 6.75
C SER A 69 11.35 3.70 7.72
N GLY A 70 11.00 3.11 8.86
CA GLY A 70 11.94 2.79 9.93
C GLY A 70 12.35 3.98 10.79
N GLY A 71 12.10 5.21 10.32
CA GLY A 71 12.35 6.43 11.07
C GLY A 71 11.19 6.75 12.01
N LYS A 72 11.47 6.93 13.32
CA LYS A 72 10.45 7.13 14.36
C LYS A 72 9.45 8.25 14.03
N GLU A 73 9.94 9.42 13.61
CA GLU A 73 9.10 10.59 13.33
C GLU A 73 8.31 10.41 12.02
N ASN A 74 8.95 9.91 10.96
CA ASN A 74 8.29 9.64 9.68
C ASN A 74 7.21 8.56 9.83
N ASP A 75 7.52 7.47 10.54
CA ASP A 75 6.55 6.41 10.80
C ASP A 75 5.35 6.92 11.60
N LYS A 76 5.57 7.76 12.63
CA LYS A 76 4.50 8.39 13.37
C LYS A 76 3.61 9.25 12.46
N ALA A 77 4.21 9.99 11.52
CA ALA A 77 3.48 10.80 10.56
C ALA A 77 2.69 9.98 9.53
N MET A 78 3.03 8.69 9.34
CA MET A 78 2.37 7.79 8.39
C MET A 78 1.30 6.88 8.99
N ILE A 79 1.09 6.90 10.31
CA ILE A 79 -0.03 6.19 10.95
C ILE A 79 -1.35 6.82 10.50
N CYS A 80 -2.28 6.03 9.99
CA CYS A 80 -3.59 6.46 9.52
C CYS A 80 -4.46 6.92 10.71
N PRO A 81 -4.97 8.17 10.70
CA PRO A 81 -4.93 9.14 9.61
C PRO A 81 -3.57 9.86 9.58
N CYS A 82 -2.87 9.79 8.44
CA CYS A 82 -1.51 10.32 8.34
C CYS A 82 -1.50 11.85 8.44
N LYS A 83 -0.38 12.43 8.89
CA LYS A 83 -0.22 13.87 9.05
C LYS A 83 -0.54 14.67 7.77
N TYR A 84 -0.31 14.07 6.61
CA TYR A 84 -0.47 14.70 5.29
C TYR A 84 -1.90 14.77 4.77
N ILE A 85 -2.87 14.17 5.47
CA ILE A 85 -4.25 14.02 4.95
C ILE A 85 -4.92 15.36 4.65
N ASP A 86 -4.76 16.34 5.54
CA ASP A 86 -5.43 17.64 5.42
C ASP A 86 -4.83 18.39 4.20
N ASP A 87 -3.49 18.46 4.09
CA ASP A 87 -2.76 19.08 2.98
C ASP A 87 -3.08 18.43 1.62
N GLU A 88 -3.12 17.09 1.57
CA GLU A 88 -3.41 16.36 0.34
C GLU A 88 -4.87 16.54 -0.12
N ILE A 89 -5.82 16.60 0.83
CA ILE A 89 -7.23 16.88 0.51
C ILE A 89 -7.38 18.31 -0.01
N GLU A 90 -6.67 19.28 0.55
CA GLU A 90 -6.68 20.66 0.08
C GLU A 90 -6.11 20.78 -1.33
N GLU A 91 -4.95 20.17 -1.59
CA GLU A 91 -4.27 20.28 -2.89
C GLU A 91 -4.95 19.46 -3.99
N TYR A 92 -5.45 18.26 -3.66
CA TYR A 92 -5.87 17.26 -4.66
C TYR A 92 -7.33 16.81 -4.54
N GLY A 93 -8.07 17.31 -3.56
CA GLY A 93 -9.44 16.91 -3.26
C GLY A 93 -9.55 15.60 -2.48
N THR A 94 -8.52 14.77 -2.45
CA THR A 94 -8.48 13.52 -1.66
C THR A 94 -7.11 13.32 -1.01
N CYS A 95 -7.08 12.57 0.08
CA CYS A 95 -5.84 12.02 0.59
C CYS A 95 -5.16 11.13 -0.47
N HIS A 96 -3.87 10.86 -0.32
CA HIS A 96 -3.08 10.10 -1.31
C HIS A 96 -3.77 8.82 -1.72
N CYS A 97 -4.14 7.97 -0.74
CA CYS A 97 -4.78 6.68 -0.97
C CYS A 97 -6.22 6.76 -1.51
N ALA A 98 -6.75 7.98 -1.66
CA ALA A 98 -8.13 8.27 -2.03
C ALA A 98 -9.15 7.55 -1.13
N LEU A 99 -8.86 7.38 0.16
CA LEU A 99 -9.83 6.88 1.13
C LEU A 99 -10.82 7.97 1.54
N PHE A 100 -10.28 9.15 1.85
CA PHE A 100 -11.00 10.34 2.28
C PHE A 100 -10.88 11.43 1.22
N GLY A 101 -11.97 12.17 1.05
CA GLY A 101 -12.07 13.31 0.13
C GLY A 101 -12.67 14.51 0.83
N LYS A 102 -12.50 15.68 0.20
CA LYS A 102 -13.19 16.90 0.59
C LYS A 102 -14.70 16.65 0.66
N LYS A 103 -15.40 17.37 1.54
CA LYS A 103 -16.85 17.30 1.59
C LYS A 103 -17.47 17.67 0.24
N ASP A 104 -18.47 16.90 -0.17
CA ASP A 104 -19.22 17.06 -1.41
C ASP A 104 -18.33 16.98 -2.67
N LEU A 105 -17.26 16.18 -2.62
CA LEU A 105 -16.36 16.00 -3.75
C LEU A 105 -17.07 15.34 -4.93
N SER A 106 -16.96 15.95 -6.12
CA SER A 106 -17.64 15.48 -7.32
C SER A 106 -17.19 14.08 -7.74
N LYS A 107 -18.05 13.36 -8.47
CA LYS A 107 -17.70 12.04 -9.04
C LYS A 107 -16.53 12.15 -10.01
N GLU A 108 -16.44 13.25 -10.73
CA GLU A 108 -15.37 13.59 -11.68
C GLU A 108 -14.03 13.75 -10.94
N ASP A 109 -14.02 14.42 -9.80
CA ASP A 109 -12.82 14.61 -8.99
C ASP A 109 -12.36 13.31 -8.32
N TRP A 110 -13.29 12.47 -7.83
CA TRP A 110 -12.95 11.11 -7.39
C TRP A 110 -12.29 10.28 -8.50
N LYS A 111 -12.79 10.38 -9.74
CA LYS A 111 -12.17 9.72 -10.91
C LYS A 111 -10.79 10.31 -11.21
N LYS A 112 -10.62 11.63 -11.10
CA LYS A 112 -9.32 12.31 -11.30
C LYS A 112 -8.29 11.84 -10.28
N SER A 113 -8.68 11.75 -9.02
CA SER A 113 -7.83 11.20 -7.96
C SER A 113 -7.43 9.74 -8.23
N GLY A 114 -8.39 8.90 -8.64
CA GLY A 114 -8.09 7.53 -9.05
C GLY A 114 -7.10 7.45 -10.22
N LYS A 115 -7.22 8.32 -11.23
CA LYS A 115 -6.27 8.38 -12.35
C LYS A 115 -4.86 8.78 -11.91
N ARG A 116 -4.74 9.74 -10.99
CA ARG A 116 -3.45 10.14 -10.39
C ARG A 116 -2.77 8.95 -9.71
N LEU A 117 -3.49 8.28 -8.82
CA LEU A 117 -2.99 7.07 -8.16
C LEU A 117 -2.57 6.00 -9.16
N MET A 118 -3.38 5.73 -10.19
CA MET A 118 -3.00 4.73 -11.19
C MET A 118 -1.74 5.12 -11.96
N LYS A 119 -1.47 6.41 -12.18
CA LYS A 119 -0.23 6.88 -12.82
C LYS A 119 1.01 6.58 -11.95
N GLU A 120 0.87 6.69 -10.63
CA GLU A 120 1.95 6.42 -9.68
C GLU A 120 2.20 4.92 -9.48
N TYR A 121 1.15 4.09 -9.40
CA TYR A 121 1.29 2.67 -9.03
C TYR A 121 1.26 1.70 -10.23
N ARG A 122 0.80 2.12 -11.41
CA ARG A 122 0.82 1.28 -12.63
C ARG A 122 1.99 1.62 -13.54
N ILE A 123 3.19 1.45 -13.01
CA ILE A 123 4.43 1.56 -13.77
C ILE A 123 4.82 0.22 -14.40
N PRO A 124 5.62 0.21 -15.47
CA PRO A 124 6.28 -1.01 -15.93
C PRO A 124 7.14 -1.62 -14.81
N LEU A 125 6.97 -2.92 -14.56
CA LEU A 125 7.78 -3.64 -13.58
C LEU A 125 9.18 -3.92 -14.16
N ASN A 126 10.23 -3.65 -13.40
CA ASN A 126 11.60 -4.01 -13.76
C ASN A 126 11.88 -5.47 -13.36
N ILE A 127 11.28 -6.40 -14.10
CA ILE A 127 11.41 -7.84 -13.86
C ILE A 127 12.18 -8.51 -15.00
N LYS A 128 13.16 -9.35 -14.66
CA LYS A 128 13.92 -10.20 -15.59
C LYS A 128 13.94 -11.63 -15.05
N GLY A 129 13.25 -12.54 -15.73
CA GLY A 129 13.05 -13.90 -15.22
C GLY A 129 12.27 -13.88 -13.90
N ASN A 130 12.91 -14.34 -12.82
CA ASN A 130 12.34 -14.31 -11.46
C ASN A 130 13.00 -13.25 -10.56
N THR A 131 13.71 -12.28 -11.15
CA THR A 131 14.34 -11.19 -10.41
C THR A 131 13.56 -9.90 -10.65
N LEU A 132 12.99 -9.35 -9.58
CA LEU A 132 12.31 -8.06 -9.54
C LEU A 132 13.23 -7.02 -8.91
N ASP A 133 13.64 -5.99 -9.64
CA ASP A 133 14.38 -4.86 -9.07
C ASP A 133 13.42 -3.70 -8.78
N THR A 134 13.26 -3.36 -7.50
CA THR A 134 12.28 -2.37 -7.05
C THR A 134 12.86 -0.97 -6.88
N ARG A 135 14.16 -0.80 -7.12
CA ARG A 135 14.90 0.46 -6.88
C ARG A 135 14.63 1.50 -7.97
N GLY A 136 15.11 2.72 -7.72
CA GLY A 136 15.10 3.81 -8.72
C GLY A 136 13.73 4.44 -8.93
N MET A 137 12.81 4.27 -7.99
CA MET A 137 11.49 4.90 -8.03
C MET A 137 11.57 6.39 -7.71
N GLN A 138 10.62 7.15 -8.23
CA GLN A 138 10.41 8.54 -7.81
C GLN A 138 10.09 8.59 -6.30
N ILE A 139 10.42 9.71 -5.67
CA ILE A 139 10.23 9.93 -4.24
C ILE A 139 9.00 10.80 -4.02
N ASP A 140 8.08 10.37 -3.14
CA ASP A 140 6.95 11.16 -2.69
C ASP A 140 7.42 12.42 -1.97
N LYS A 141 6.91 13.58 -2.39
CA LYS A 141 7.33 14.89 -1.87
C LYS A 141 7.02 15.09 -0.39
N HIS A 142 5.97 14.43 0.12
CA HIS A 142 5.54 14.58 1.52
C HIS A 142 6.28 13.63 2.45
N ARG A 143 6.43 12.37 2.05
CA ARG A 143 6.96 11.30 2.90
C ARG A 143 8.44 11.05 2.73
N GLY A 144 9.03 11.46 1.61
CA GLY A 144 10.43 11.14 1.28
C GLY A 144 10.65 9.64 1.04
N LEU A 145 9.62 8.94 0.53
CA LEU A 145 9.64 7.50 0.29
C LEU A 145 9.42 7.16 -1.19
N PRO A 146 9.94 6.03 -1.68
CA PRO A 146 9.70 5.58 -3.04
C PRO A 146 8.21 5.33 -3.29
N ILE A 147 7.74 5.73 -4.47
CA ILE A 147 6.38 5.46 -4.95
C ILE A 147 6.40 4.92 -6.40
N PRO A 148 5.92 3.68 -6.64
CA PRO A 148 5.47 2.71 -5.65
C PRO A 148 6.64 2.12 -4.86
N ASP A 149 6.43 1.79 -3.58
CA ASP A 149 7.42 1.09 -2.77
C ASP A 149 7.63 -0.37 -3.21
N ALA A 150 8.59 -1.05 -2.56
CA ALA A 150 8.94 -2.43 -2.87
C ALA A 150 7.75 -3.39 -2.67
N SER A 151 6.94 -3.22 -1.62
CA SER A 151 5.81 -4.13 -1.36
C SER A 151 4.69 -4.00 -2.40
N HIS A 152 4.42 -2.78 -2.88
CA HIS A 152 3.44 -2.53 -3.93
C HIS A 152 3.91 -3.10 -5.27
N GLN A 153 5.19 -2.96 -5.60
CA GLN A 153 5.78 -3.57 -6.79
C GLN A 153 5.75 -5.10 -6.72
N LEU A 154 6.07 -5.69 -5.56
CA LEU A 154 5.96 -7.13 -5.31
C LEU A 154 4.51 -7.61 -5.51
N LYS A 155 3.54 -6.95 -4.87
CA LYS A 155 2.12 -7.32 -4.98
C LYS A 155 1.63 -7.26 -6.43
N ASN A 156 2.01 -6.21 -7.17
CA ASN A 156 1.69 -6.10 -8.59
C ASN A 156 2.33 -7.22 -9.40
N THR A 157 3.58 -7.58 -9.08
CA THR A 157 4.28 -8.71 -9.69
C THR A 157 3.53 -10.02 -9.46
N LEU A 158 3.13 -10.34 -8.23
CA LEU A 158 2.43 -11.60 -7.91
C LEU A 158 1.05 -11.74 -8.58
N LEU A 159 0.41 -10.62 -8.93
CA LEU A 159 -0.85 -10.63 -9.66
C LEU A 159 -0.66 -10.96 -11.15
N ASN A 160 0.49 -10.62 -11.73
CA ASN A 160 0.73 -10.64 -13.17
C ASN A 160 1.78 -11.67 -13.62
N HIS A 161 2.70 -12.07 -12.74
CA HIS A 161 3.79 -12.99 -13.00
C HIS A 161 3.64 -14.26 -12.17
N LYS A 162 3.57 -15.43 -12.84
CA LYS A 162 3.44 -16.71 -12.17
C LYS A 162 4.82 -17.27 -11.84
N ALA A 163 5.35 -16.90 -10.69
CA ALA A 163 6.56 -17.50 -10.15
C ALA A 163 6.27 -18.18 -8.80
N LYS A 164 6.93 -19.32 -8.55
CA LYS A 164 6.92 -19.97 -7.23
C LYS A 164 7.92 -19.33 -6.28
N GLU A 165 8.96 -18.71 -6.84
CA GLU A 165 9.98 -17.98 -6.12
C GLU A 165 10.31 -16.68 -6.86
N LEU A 166 10.66 -15.63 -6.12
CA LEU A 166 11.06 -14.34 -6.67
C LEU A 166 12.22 -13.76 -5.87
N ASP A 167 13.26 -13.33 -6.56
CA ASP A 167 14.35 -12.55 -5.98
C ASP A 167 14.00 -11.06 -6.09
N VAL A 168 13.83 -10.39 -4.96
CA VAL A 168 13.47 -8.96 -4.91
C VAL A 168 14.70 -8.14 -4.53
N ILE A 169 15.17 -7.31 -5.45
CA ILE A 169 16.28 -6.39 -5.20
C ILE A 169 15.72 -5.09 -4.62
N VAL A 170 16.25 -4.68 -3.46
CA VAL A 170 15.89 -3.47 -2.72
C VAL A 170 17.13 -2.65 -2.37
N ALA A 171 16.95 -1.34 -2.12
CA ALA A 171 18.07 -0.43 -1.87
C ALA A 171 18.52 -0.46 -0.40
N THR A 172 17.57 -0.62 0.53
CA THR A 172 17.82 -0.36 1.96
C THR A 172 17.56 -1.58 2.85
N GLU A 173 18.21 -1.62 4.02
CA GLU A 173 17.95 -2.62 5.05
C GLU A 173 16.52 -2.52 5.62
N GLN A 174 15.92 -1.32 5.57
CA GLN A 174 14.53 -1.14 5.98
C GLN A 174 13.55 -1.79 5.00
N GLU A 175 13.80 -1.70 3.69
CA GLU A 175 12.98 -2.42 2.70
C GLU A 175 13.11 -3.93 2.85
N VAL A 176 14.31 -4.44 3.17
CA VAL A 176 14.50 -5.85 3.56
C VAL A 176 13.59 -6.20 4.73
N PHE A 177 13.67 -5.43 5.83
CA PHE A 177 12.83 -5.66 7.01
C PHE A 177 11.33 -5.67 6.68
N ASN A 178 10.88 -4.75 5.83
CA ASN A 178 9.48 -4.68 5.41
C ASN A 178 9.08 -5.93 4.62
N LEU A 179 9.88 -6.36 3.65
CA LEU A 179 9.61 -7.56 2.87
C LEU A 179 9.62 -8.84 3.73
N GLU A 180 10.55 -8.97 4.67
CA GLU A 180 10.60 -10.11 5.61
C GLU A 180 9.37 -10.15 6.53
N LYS A 181 8.93 -8.99 7.03
CA LYS A 181 7.69 -8.88 7.82
C LYS A 181 6.46 -9.31 7.03
N ILE A 182 6.36 -8.85 5.78
CA ILE A 182 5.28 -9.24 4.86
C ILE A 182 5.35 -10.75 4.59
N ALA A 183 6.53 -11.29 4.29
CA ALA A 183 6.74 -12.71 4.02
C ALA A 183 6.29 -13.56 5.21
N LYS A 184 6.75 -13.22 6.42
CA LYS A 184 6.32 -13.89 7.66
C LYS A 184 4.81 -13.83 7.86
N TYR A 185 4.19 -12.65 7.66
CA TYR A 185 2.75 -12.49 7.83
C TYR A 185 1.93 -13.28 6.79
N LYS A 186 2.44 -13.40 5.57
CA LYS A 186 1.79 -14.12 4.47
C LYS A 186 2.10 -15.63 4.45
N GLY A 187 3.07 -16.07 5.24
CA GLY A 187 3.52 -17.47 5.28
C GLY A 187 4.49 -17.83 4.14
N TYR A 188 5.16 -16.85 3.55
CA TYR A 188 6.17 -17.05 2.52
C TYR A 188 7.50 -17.48 3.16
N SER A 189 8.25 -18.34 2.48
CA SER A 189 9.65 -18.56 2.82
C SER A 189 10.47 -17.35 2.36
N TYR A 190 11.53 -17.01 3.10
CA TYR A 190 12.41 -15.93 2.71
C TYR A 190 13.86 -16.14 3.13
N SER A 191 14.79 -15.55 2.36
CA SER A 191 16.20 -15.43 2.72
C SER A 191 16.77 -14.16 2.12
N THR A 192 17.76 -13.57 2.78
CA THR A 192 18.33 -12.27 2.39
C THR A 192 19.82 -12.40 2.11
N THR A 193 20.26 -11.82 1.01
CA THR A 193 21.68 -11.67 0.65
C THR A 193 22.01 -10.19 0.53
N LYS A 194 23.08 -9.74 1.20
CA LYS A 194 23.60 -8.37 1.08
C LYS A 194 24.60 -8.30 -0.08
N ASN A 195 24.39 -7.36 -0.99
CA ASN A 195 25.26 -7.05 -2.12
C ASN A 195 26.07 -5.77 -1.83
N SER A 196 26.91 -5.34 -2.77
CA SER A 196 27.75 -4.15 -2.59
C SER A 196 26.96 -2.84 -2.45
N ASP A 197 25.83 -2.71 -3.14
CA ASP A 197 25.03 -1.48 -3.24
C ASP A 197 23.52 -1.72 -3.03
N SER A 198 23.14 -2.94 -2.61
CA SER A 198 21.76 -3.40 -2.60
C SER A 198 21.61 -4.65 -1.74
N HIS A 199 20.36 -5.11 -1.61
CA HIS A 199 20.03 -6.35 -0.95
C HIS A 199 19.10 -7.15 -1.85
N THR A 200 19.23 -8.48 -1.83
CA THR A 200 18.33 -9.39 -2.52
C THR A 200 17.55 -10.19 -1.48
N VAL A 201 16.23 -10.03 -1.47
CA VAL A 201 15.31 -10.84 -0.66
C VAL A 201 14.68 -11.89 -1.56
N LYS A 202 15.10 -13.14 -1.41
CA LYS A 202 14.47 -14.28 -2.09
C LYS A 202 13.20 -14.66 -1.34
N LEU A 203 12.06 -14.72 -2.04
CA LEU A 203 10.74 -15.06 -1.52
C LEU A 203 10.19 -16.32 -2.19
N GLY A 204 9.58 -17.23 -1.44
CA GLY A 204 8.84 -18.40 -1.95
C GLY A 204 7.37 -18.39 -1.53
N PHE A 205 6.45 -18.63 -2.47
CA PHE A 205 4.99 -18.44 -2.32
C PHE A 205 4.17 -19.72 -2.23
#